data_AF-A0A9W6VMT8-F1
#
_entry.id   AF-A0A9W6VMT8-F1
#
_cell.length_a   1.000
_cell.length_b   1.000
_cell.length_c   1.000
_cell.angle_alpha   90.00
_cell.angle_beta   90.00
_cell.angle_gamma   90.00
#
_symmetry.space_group_name_H-M   'P 1'
#
loop_
_entity.id
_entity.type
_entity.pdbx_description
1 polymer ?
#
loop_
_entity_poly.entity_id
_entity_poly.type
_entity_poly.pdbx_seq_one_letter_code
_entity_poly.pdbx_strand_id
1 'polypeptide(L)'
;MRIDDELLADAKAFAAKHGRSLNSVVEDALYQLLRRTHASGERRHVDLPVSGGGGLQPRWSPDADIKQVADEVATEDYVTGQVRDAAS
;
A
#
# COMPACT_ATOMS: atom_id res chain seq x y z
N MET A 1 0.81 31.06 11.64
CA MET A 1 -0.22 30.03 11.40
C MET A 1 -1.03 29.87 12.67
N ARG A 2 -2.36 29.90 12.60
CA ARG A 2 -3.23 29.59 13.74
C ARG A 2 -3.87 28.22 13.51
N ILE A 3 -3.86 27.40 14.54
CA ILE A 3 -4.52 26.09 14.59
C ILE A 3 -5.59 26.22 15.66
N ASP A 4 -6.75 25.64 15.41
CA ASP A 4 -7.82 25.52 16.41
C ASP A 4 -7.34 24.69 17.62
N ASP A 5 -7.82 25.07 18.81
CA ASP A 5 -7.37 24.43 20.06
C ASP A 5 -7.82 22.97 20.19
N GLU A 6 -8.99 22.62 19.65
CA GLU A 6 -9.48 21.23 19.61
C GLU A 6 -8.58 20.40 18.68
N LEU A 7 -8.29 20.91 17.49
CA LEU A 7 -7.40 20.26 16.53
C LEU A 7 -5.98 20.09 17.10
N LEU A 8 -5.50 21.07 17.88
CA LEU A 8 -4.22 20.97 18.56
C LEU A 8 -4.22 19.87 19.64
N ALA A 9 -5.31 19.73 20.38
CA ALA A 9 -5.46 18.69 21.39
C ALA A 9 -5.45 17.29 20.75
N ASP A 10 -6.19 17.11 19.66
CA ASP A 10 -6.23 15.85 18.91
C ASP A 10 -4.87 15.49 18.31
N ALA A 11 -4.18 16.47 17.72
CA ALA A 11 -2.85 16.27 17.16
C ALA A 11 -1.83 15.86 18.24
N LYS A 12 -1.93 16.44 19.46
CA LYS A 12 -1.10 16.04 20.60
C LYS A 12 -1.41 14.62 21.07
N ALA A 13 -2.69 14.25 21.20
CA ALA A 13 -3.09 12.92 21.59
C ALA A 13 -2.61 11.87 20.57
N PHE A 14 -2.74 12.17 19.28
CA PHE A 14 -2.24 11.33 18.20
C PHE A 14 -0.72 11.18 18.24
N ALA A 15 0.02 12.28 18.41
CA ALA A 15 1.48 12.29 18.52
C ALA A 15 1.96 11.41 19.69
N ALA A 16 1.36 11.60 20.88
CA ALA A 16 1.67 10.82 22.07
C ALA A 16 1.39 9.32 21.86
N LYS A 17 0.23 8.98 21.27
CA LYS A 17 -0.15 7.58 21.00
C LYS A 17 0.83 6.85 20.07
N HIS A 18 1.42 7.57 19.12
CA HIS A 18 2.32 6.98 18.11
C HIS A 18 3.81 7.20 18.43
N GLY A 19 4.14 7.78 19.60
CA GLY A 19 5.52 8.08 19.96
C GLY A 19 6.21 9.07 19.01
N ARG A 20 5.44 9.95 18.37
CA ARG A 20 5.94 10.96 17.42
C ARG A 20 5.89 12.35 18.03
N SER A 21 6.71 13.26 17.50
CA SER A 21 6.61 14.68 17.87
C SER A 21 5.42 15.32 17.17
N LEU A 22 4.81 16.32 17.81
CA LEU A 22 3.73 17.10 17.20
C LEU A 22 4.18 17.74 15.88
N ASN A 23 5.43 18.23 15.82
CA ASN A 23 5.99 18.82 14.62
C ASN A 23 6.04 17.81 13.45
N SER A 24 6.47 16.57 13.70
CA SER A 24 6.50 15.54 12.67
C SER A 24 5.11 15.19 12.14
N VAL A 25 4.09 15.18 13.01
CA VAL A 25 2.69 14.96 12.59
C VAL A 25 2.19 16.10 11.70
N VAL A 26 2.51 17.35 12.07
CA VAL A 26 2.13 18.53 11.28
C VAL A 26 2.85 18.55 9.92
N GLU A 27 4.15 18.24 9.89
CA GLU A 27 4.92 18.13 8.66
C GLU A 27 4.36 17.04 7.74
N ASP A 28 4.06 15.86 8.27
CA ASP A 28 3.49 14.75 7.51
C ASP A 28 2.13 15.13 6.90
N ALA A 29 1.26 15.77 7.69
CA ALA A 29 -0.03 16.27 7.20
C ALA A 29 0.15 17.29 6.06
N LEU A 30 1.11 18.20 6.19
CA LEU A 30 1.42 19.17 5.14
C LEU A 30 1.97 18.49 3.88
N TYR A 31 2.87 17.52 4.02
CA TYR A 31 3.37 16.72 2.90
C TYR A 31 2.25 16.01 2.17
N GLN A 32 1.33 15.37 2.89
CA GLN A 32 0.18 14.69 2.30
C GLN A 32 -0.75 15.66 1.57
N LEU A 33 -1.00 16.84 2.14
CA LEU A 33 -1.81 17.87 1.50
C LEU A 33 -1.19 18.34 0.18
N LEU A 34 0.10 18.71 0.21
CA LEU A 34 0.82 19.17 -0.98
C LEU A 34 0.93 18.07 -2.04
N ARG A 35 1.23 16.83 -1.64
CA ARG A 35 1.27 15.69 -2.56
C ARG A 35 -0.09 15.43 -3.19
N ARG A 36 -1.18 15.56 -2.41
CA ARG A 36 -2.54 15.42 -2.94
C ARG A 36 -2.87 16.50 -3.96
N THR A 37 -2.49 17.76 -3.71
CA THR A 37 -2.72 18.86 -4.66
C THR A 37 -1.85 18.75 -5.91
N HIS A 38 -0.66 18.16 -5.82
CA HIS A 38 0.17 17.89 -7.01
C HIS A 38 -0.32 16.66 -7.79
N ALA A 39 -0.82 15.64 -7.10
CA ALA A 39 -1.36 14.42 -7.71
C ALA A 39 -2.78 14.58 -8.29
N SER A 40 -3.38 15.77 -8.18
CA SER A 40 -4.62 16.11 -8.89
C SER A 40 -4.40 16.57 -10.34
N GLY A 41 -3.16 16.51 -10.85
CA GLY A 41 -2.96 16.40 -12.29
C GLY A 41 -3.77 15.22 -12.81
N GLU A 42 -4.52 15.44 -13.90
CA GLU A 42 -5.48 14.52 -14.51
C GLU A 42 -5.02 13.06 -14.38
N ARG A 43 -5.59 12.36 -13.40
CA ARG A 43 -5.32 10.92 -13.23
C ARG A 43 -5.83 10.27 -14.50
N ARG A 44 -4.91 9.93 -15.40
CA ARG A 44 -5.24 9.27 -16.66
C ARG A 44 -6.08 8.05 -16.30
N HIS A 45 -7.33 8.05 -16.75
CA HIS A 45 -8.18 6.89 -16.63
C HIS A 45 -7.44 5.74 -17.32
N VAL A 46 -7.06 4.72 -16.55
CA VAL A 46 -6.42 3.54 -17.11
C VAL A 46 -7.54 2.54 -17.31
N ASP A 47 -7.95 2.37 -18.57
CA ASP A 47 -8.80 1.26 -18.97
C ASP A 47 -7.97 -0.02 -18.86
N LEU A 48 -8.15 -0.73 -17.76
CA LEU A 48 -7.55 -2.06 -17.59
C LEU A 48 -8.30 -3.02 -18.51
N PRO A 49 -7.63 -3.70 -19.46
CA PRO A 49 -8.28 -4.69 -20.29
C PRO A 49 -8.78 -5.81 -19.39
N VAL A 50 -10.10 -5.92 -19.25
CA VAL A 50 -10.72 -7.08 -18.62
C VAL A 50 -10.73 -8.21 -19.65
N SER A 51 -10.21 -9.38 -19.28
CA SER A 51 -10.42 -10.59 -20.07
C SER A 51 -11.94 -10.83 -20.11
N GLY A 52 -12.49 -10.84 -21.32
CA GLY A 52 -13.94 -10.82 -21.54
C GLY A 52 -14.70 -11.88 -20.74
N GLY A 53 -15.79 -11.44 -20.10
CA GLY A 53 -16.66 -12.27 -19.28
C GLY A 53 -16.92 -11.59 -17.94
N GLY A 54 -17.85 -10.65 -17.90
CA GLY A 54 -18.23 -9.98 -16.65
C GLY A 54 -18.77 -10.99 -15.64
N GLY A 55 -18.02 -11.17 -14.54
CA GLY A 55 -18.38 -12.04 -13.42
C GLY A 55 -17.27 -13.01 -13.06
N LEU A 56 -17.31 -13.53 -11.83
CA LEU A 56 -16.52 -14.72 -11.48
C LEU A 56 -16.84 -15.80 -12.52
N GLN A 57 -15.81 -16.32 -13.20
CA GLN A 57 -15.95 -17.51 -14.03
C GLN A 57 -16.61 -18.61 -13.18
N PRO A 58 -17.66 -19.29 -13.68
CA PRO A 58 -18.36 -20.32 -12.91
C PRO A 58 -17.39 -21.49 -12.64
N ARG A 59 -16.74 -21.44 -11.48
CA ARG A 59 -15.81 -22.38 -10.80
C ARG A 59 -14.69 -21.66 -10.04
N TRP A 60 -14.52 -20.34 -10.21
CA TRP A 60 -13.55 -19.57 -9.43
C TRP A 60 -14.05 -19.35 -8.00
N SER A 61 -13.29 -19.78 -7.00
CA SER A 61 -13.51 -19.51 -5.58
C SER A 61 -12.24 -18.88 -5.01
N PRO A 62 -12.26 -17.60 -4.60
CA PRO A 62 -11.09 -16.89 -4.08
C PRO A 62 -10.37 -17.66 -2.96
N ASP A 63 -11.12 -18.33 -2.09
CA ASP A 63 -10.55 -19.04 -0.94
C ASP A 63 -9.86 -20.36 -1.31
N ALA A 64 -10.30 -21.01 -2.40
CA ALA A 64 -9.76 -22.30 -2.83
C ALA A 64 -8.66 -22.14 -3.88
N ASP A 65 -8.87 -21.24 -4.85
CA ASP A 65 -7.99 -21.13 -6.02
C ASP A 65 -6.73 -20.32 -5.74
N ILE A 66 -6.79 -19.33 -4.84
CA ILE A 66 -5.59 -18.58 -4.42
C ILE A 66 -4.57 -19.53 -3.75
N LYS A 67 -5.05 -20.55 -3.03
CA LYS A 67 -4.18 -21.56 -2.41
C LYS A 67 -3.49 -22.45 -3.43
N GLN A 68 -4.16 -22.77 -4.54
CA GLN A 68 -3.58 -23.59 -5.60
C GLN A 68 -2.45 -22.86 -6.35
N VAL A 69 -2.61 -21.56 -6.61
CA VAL A 69 -1.54 -20.74 -7.21
C VAL A 69 -0.35 -20.63 -6.26
N ALA A 70 -0.57 -20.47 -4.96
CA ALA A 70 0.52 -20.38 -3.99
C ALA A 70 1.40 -21.65 -3.93
N ASP A 71 0.83 -22.84 -4.16
CA ASP A 71 1.58 -24.10 -4.21
C ASP A 71 2.41 -24.25 -5.51
N GLU A 72 1.96 -23.69 -6.63
CA GLU A 72 2.68 -23.78 -7.92
C GLU A 72 3.92 -22.88 -7.95
N VAL A 73 3.85 -21.65 -7.40
CA VAL A 73 5.00 -20.72 -7.37
C VAL A 73 6.06 -21.12 -6.32
N ALA A 74 5.73 -22.04 -5.40
CA ALA A 74 6.67 -22.48 -4.37
C ALA A 74 7.77 -23.45 -4.86
N THR A 75 7.69 -23.94 -6.11
CA THR A 75 8.64 -24.94 -6.62
C THR A 75 9.75 -24.33 -7.50
N GLU A 76 9.56 -23.13 -8.05
CA GLU A 76 10.55 -22.53 -8.98
C GLU A 76 11.60 -21.63 -8.32
N ASP A 77 11.38 -21.15 -7.08
CA ASP A 77 12.31 -20.24 -6.40
C ASP A 77 13.45 -20.93 -5.62
N TYR A 78 13.52 -22.27 -5.61
CA TYR A 78 14.54 -22.99 -4.83
C TYR A 78 15.88 -23.21 -5.55
N VAL A 79 16.00 -22.91 -6.85
CA VAL A 79 17.25 -23.19 -7.61
C VAL A 79 18.18 -21.97 -7.74
N THR A 80 17.68 -20.74 -7.61
CA THR A 80 18.53 -19.54 -7.82
C THR A 80 19.26 -19.06 -6.56
N GLY A 81 18.91 -19.57 -5.37
CA GLY A 81 19.55 -19.19 -4.11
C GLY A 81 20.93 -19.80 -3.84
N GLN A 82 21.25 -20.98 -4.39
CA GLN A 82 22.43 -21.74 -3.97
C GLN A 82 23.75 -21.39 -4.66
N VAL A 83 23.76 -20.53 -5.69
CA VAL A 83 25.00 -20.22 -6.44
C VAL A 83 25.74 -18.99 -5.88
N ARG A 84 25.13 -18.23 -4.96
CA ARG A 84 25.74 -17.01 -4.39
C ARG A 84 26.57 -17.24 -3.14
N ASP A 85 26.32 -18.32 -2.39
CA ASP A 85 27.04 -18.62 -1.15
C ASP A 85 28.29 -19.49 -1.33
N ALA A 86 28.58 -19.96 -2.56
CA ALA A 86 29.80 -20.72 -2.87
C ALA A 86 30.94 -19.85 -3.44
N ALA A 87 30.79 -18.52 -3.45
CA ALA A 87 31.74 -17.58 -4.05
C ALA A 87 32.33 -16.56 -3.06
N SER A 88 32.48 -16.93 -1.78
CA SER A 88 33.24 -16.14 -0.81
C SER A 88 34.30 -16.97 -0.10
#